data_AF-A0A7C4XUR6-F1
#
_entry.id   AF-A0A7C4XUR6-F1
#
_cell.length_a   1.000
_cell.length_b   1.000
_cell.length_c   1.000
_cell.angle_alpha   90.00
_cell.angle_beta   90.00
_cell.angle_gamma   90.00
#
_symmetry.space_group_name_H-M   'P 1'
#
loop_
_entity.id
_entity.type
_entity.pdbx_description
1 polymer ?
#
loop_
_entity_poly.entity_id
_entity_poly.type
_entity_poly.pdbx_seq_one_letter_code
_entity_poly.pdbx_strand_id
1 'polypeptide(L)'
;LTGDLTQVNYSSIRAGLLEFRRRCEAIQHGVIVHQLCRPVWRAWMAQAVLEGRLDLPGFARDAARRRAWLACKWIPQGWQWVDPQKEFNAMLTAIRAGLLSRSEAVSSFGYDAEDVDREIAADNRRADALGLVFDSDPRHDKTAGGRFAQPKAARRASHRDVASDRNPPAAASDPAPPQDIQDL
;
A
#
# COMPACT_ATOMS: atom_id res chain seq x y z
N LEU A 1 -25.06 26.23 -21.91
CA LEU A 1 -24.22 27.34 -21.39
C LEU A 1 -22.92 27.31 -22.20
N THR A 2 -22.78 28.25 -23.14
CA THR A 2 -21.71 28.28 -24.15
C THR A 2 -20.41 28.75 -23.47
N GLY A 3 -19.41 27.88 -23.39
CA GLY A 3 -18.17 28.07 -22.62
C GLY A 3 -17.17 29.04 -23.25
N ASP A 4 -17.57 30.29 -23.47
CA ASP A 4 -16.63 31.35 -23.86
C ASP A 4 -15.79 31.77 -22.64
N LEU A 5 -14.49 31.45 -22.68
CA LEU A 5 -13.52 31.68 -21.60
C LEU A 5 -12.58 32.87 -21.90
N THR A 6 -12.86 33.65 -22.94
CA THR A 6 -11.93 34.70 -23.43
C THR A 6 -11.72 35.88 -22.46
N GLN A 7 -12.58 36.07 -21.47
CA GLN A 7 -12.52 37.17 -20.48
C GLN A 7 -12.50 36.71 -19.02
N VAL A 8 -12.30 35.42 -18.75
CA VAL A 8 -12.42 34.88 -17.39
C VAL A 8 -11.03 34.65 -16.77
N ASN A 9 -10.77 35.31 -15.64
CA ASN A 9 -9.50 35.18 -14.90
C ASN A 9 -9.36 33.76 -14.31
N TYR A 10 -8.14 33.21 -14.28
CA TYR A 10 -7.84 31.86 -13.75
C TYR A 10 -8.45 31.64 -12.35
N SER A 11 -8.39 32.66 -11.49
CA SER A 11 -8.92 32.60 -10.13
C SER A 11 -10.44 32.45 -10.07
N SER A 12 -11.20 33.08 -10.98
CA SER A 12 -12.66 32.97 -10.98
C SER A 12 -13.14 31.64 -11.58
N ILE A 13 -12.44 31.11 -12.59
CA ILE A 13 -12.70 29.74 -13.10
C ILE A 13 -12.42 28.71 -12.00
N ARG A 14 -11.28 28.83 -11.29
CA ARG A 14 -10.91 27.90 -10.22
C ARG A 14 -11.90 27.94 -9.06
N ALA A 15 -12.34 29.13 -8.65
CA ALA A 15 -13.37 29.29 -7.62
C ALA A 15 -14.70 28.67 -8.04
N GLY A 16 -15.15 28.91 -9.28
CA GLY A 16 -16.39 28.33 -9.81
C GLY A 16 -16.35 26.79 -9.89
N LEU A 17 -15.21 26.22 -10.31
CA LEU A 17 -15.02 24.77 -10.36
C LEU A 17 -15.04 24.15 -8.95
N LEU A 18 -14.46 24.83 -7.96
CA LEU A 18 -14.46 24.35 -6.58
C LEU A 18 -15.87 24.30 -5.99
N GLU A 19 -16.68 25.35 -6.20
CA GLU A 19 -18.08 25.36 -5.76
C GLU A 19 -18.92 24.28 -6.46
N PHE A 20 -18.68 24.06 -7.76
CA PHE A 20 -19.30 22.97 -8.49
C PHE A 20 -18.96 21.60 -7.90
N ARG A 21 -17.67 21.34 -7.64
CA ARG A 21 -17.20 20.08 -7.01
C ARG A 21 -17.86 19.85 -5.66
N ARG A 22 -17.85 20.87 -4.81
CA ARG A 22 -18.49 20.82 -3.48
C ARG A 22 -19.97 20.47 -3.59
N ARG A 23 -20.69 21.04 -4.55
CA ARG A 23 -22.10 20.72 -4.79
C ARG A 23 -22.29 19.28 -5.28
N CYS A 24 -21.44 18.82 -6.19
CA CYS A 24 -21.46 17.43 -6.67
C CYS A 24 -21.21 16.44 -5.54
N GLU A 25 -20.18 16.67 -4.72
CA GLU A 25 -19.84 15.84 -3.56
C GLU A 25 -20.98 15.79 -2.55
N ALA A 26 -21.60 16.93 -2.26
CA ALA A 26 -22.76 16.99 -1.37
C ALA A 26 -23.94 16.14 -1.88
N ILE A 27 -24.18 16.13 -3.19
CA ILE A 27 -25.22 15.29 -3.80
C ILE A 27 -24.81 13.82 -3.79
N GLN A 28 -23.57 13.51 -4.16
CA GLN A 28 -23.05 12.14 -4.19
C GLN A 28 -23.12 11.51 -2.80
N HIS A 29 -22.47 12.13 -1.81
CA HIS A 29 -22.37 11.59 -0.47
C HIS A 29 -23.63 11.82 0.37
N GLY A 30 -24.40 12.88 0.12
CA GLY A 30 -25.61 13.19 0.89
C GLY A 30 -26.87 12.51 0.36
N VAL A 31 -26.99 12.33 -0.96
CA VAL A 31 -28.21 11.83 -1.59
C VAL A 31 -27.97 10.48 -2.25
N ILE A 32 -27.08 10.39 -3.22
CA ILE A 32 -26.92 9.18 -4.05
C ILE A 32 -26.48 7.99 -3.21
N VAL A 33 -25.46 8.17 -2.37
CA VAL A 33 -24.97 7.10 -1.48
C VAL A 33 -26.08 6.64 -0.52
N HIS A 34 -26.82 7.57 0.09
CA HIS A 34 -27.82 7.24 1.11
C HIS A 34 -29.12 6.65 0.54
N GLN A 35 -29.61 7.21 -0.56
CA GLN A 35 -30.93 6.90 -1.10
C GLN A 35 -30.88 5.80 -2.16
N LEU A 36 -29.76 5.63 -2.86
CA LEU A 36 -29.63 4.64 -3.94
C LEU A 36 -28.65 3.53 -3.56
N CYS A 37 -27.39 3.89 -3.32
CA CYS A 37 -26.33 2.90 -3.19
C CYS A 37 -26.50 2.00 -1.96
N ARG A 38 -26.79 2.58 -0.79
CA ARG A 38 -26.95 1.82 0.46
C ARG A 38 -28.18 0.88 0.44
N PRO A 39 -29.38 1.28 -0.03
CA PRO A 39 -30.50 0.37 -0.14
C PRO A 39 -30.25 -0.78 -1.12
N VAL A 40 -29.68 -0.49 -2.28
CA VAL A 40 -29.34 -1.50 -3.28
C VAL A 40 -28.32 -2.50 -2.73
N TRP A 41 -27.25 -2.01 -2.10
CA TRP A 41 -26.24 -2.86 -1.46
C TRP A 41 -26.84 -3.78 -0.40
N ARG A 42 -27.72 -3.25 0.45
CA ARG A 42 -28.39 -4.02 1.50
C ARG A 42 -29.29 -5.11 0.93
N ALA A 43 -30.06 -4.77 -0.09
CA ALA A 43 -30.95 -5.72 -0.75
C ALA A 43 -30.16 -6.85 -1.42
N TRP A 44 -29.10 -6.49 -2.14
CA TRP A 44 -28.19 -7.45 -2.78
C TRP A 44 -27.51 -8.38 -1.75
N MET A 45 -26.96 -7.83 -0.67
CA MET A 45 -26.33 -8.63 0.40
C MET A 45 -27.32 -9.59 1.06
N ALA A 46 -28.54 -9.13 1.35
CA ALA A 46 -29.57 -9.98 1.95
C ALA A 46 -29.96 -11.14 1.00
N GLN A 47 -30.10 -10.86 -0.29
CA GLN A 47 -30.41 -11.87 -1.30
C GLN A 47 -29.27 -12.89 -1.45
N ALA A 48 -28.01 -12.43 -1.52
CA ALA A 48 -26.84 -13.30 -1.66
C ALA A 48 -26.68 -14.27 -0.47
N VAL A 49 -27.01 -13.81 0.74
CA VAL A 49 -27.05 -14.67 1.95
C VAL A 49 -28.22 -15.65 1.89
N LEU A 50 -29.41 -15.19 1.47
CA LEU A 50 -30.60 -16.05 1.36
C LEU A 50 -30.42 -17.17 0.33
N GLU A 51 -29.75 -16.88 -0.78
CA GLU A 51 -29.39 -17.86 -1.82
C GLU A 51 -28.22 -18.78 -1.41
N GLY A 52 -27.59 -18.53 -0.26
CA GLY A 52 -26.45 -19.31 0.22
C GLY A 52 -25.15 -19.08 -0.54
N ARG A 53 -25.05 -18.01 -1.34
CA ARG A 53 -23.80 -17.64 -2.05
C ARG A 53 -22.77 -17.00 -1.12
N LEU A 54 -23.23 -16.39 -0.04
CA LEU A 54 -22.41 -15.82 1.01
C LEU A 54 -22.76 -16.45 2.35
N ASP A 55 -21.79 -17.13 2.98
CA ASP A 55 -21.94 -17.61 4.35
C ASP A 55 -21.50 -16.51 5.32
N LEU A 56 -22.48 -15.82 5.92
CA LEU A 56 -22.26 -14.73 6.88
C LEU A 56 -22.87 -15.08 8.25
N PRO A 57 -22.08 -15.68 9.16
CA PRO A 57 -22.57 -16.10 10.47
C PRO A 57 -23.15 -14.94 11.28
N GLY A 58 -24.41 -15.12 11.72
CA GLY A 58 -25.11 -14.13 12.53
C GLY A 58 -25.69 -12.94 11.74
N PHE A 59 -25.61 -12.92 10.41
CA PHE A 59 -26.16 -11.84 9.58
C PHE A 59 -27.67 -11.64 9.78
N ALA A 60 -28.44 -12.74 9.89
CA ALA A 60 -29.89 -12.68 10.10
C ALA A 60 -30.30 -12.52 11.57
N ARG A 61 -29.45 -12.97 12.52
CA ARG A 61 -29.81 -13.12 13.94
C ARG A 61 -29.30 -11.99 14.83
N ASP A 62 -28.24 -11.30 14.41
CA ASP A 62 -27.58 -10.26 15.20
C ASP A 62 -27.48 -8.97 14.39
N ALA A 63 -28.18 -7.93 14.84
CA ALA A 63 -28.21 -6.63 14.19
C ALA A 63 -26.84 -5.92 14.19
N ALA A 64 -26.00 -6.15 15.19
CA ALA A 64 -24.65 -5.58 15.27
C ALA A 64 -23.74 -6.21 14.23
N ARG A 65 -23.72 -7.55 14.14
CA ARG A 65 -22.99 -8.27 13.09
C ARG A 65 -23.49 -7.91 11.70
N ARG A 66 -24.80 -7.83 11.50
CA ARG A 66 -25.38 -7.40 10.22
C ARG A 66 -24.86 -6.03 9.81
N ARG A 67 -24.77 -5.09 10.75
CA ARG A 67 -24.24 -3.76 10.48
C ARG A 67 -22.76 -3.78 10.11
N ALA A 68 -21.95 -4.61 10.76
CA ALA A 68 -20.56 -4.80 10.41
C ALA A 68 -20.39 -5.38 9.00
N TRP A 69 -21.15 -6.42 8.65
CA TRP A 69 -21.14 -7.02 7.30
C TRP A 69 -21.62 -6.06 6.21
N LEU A 70 -22.53 -5.14 6.53
CA LEU A 70 -23.03 -4.14 5.60
C LEU A 70 -22.16 -2.87 5.54
N ALA A 71 -21.10 -2.78 6.36
CA ALA A 71 -20.18 -1.66 6.32
C ALA A 71 -19.39 -1.71 5.01
N CYS A 72 -19.49 -0.65 4.23
CA CYS A 72 -18.81 -0.50 2.96
C CYS A 72 -18.41 0.97 2.81
N LYS A 73 -17.19 1.21 2.30
CA LYS A 73 -16.71 2.55 1.96
C LYS A 73 -17.17 2.87 0.55
N TRP A 74 -17.90 3.99 0.40
CA TRP A 74 -18.31 4.49 -0.90
C TRP A 74 -17.26 5.47 -1.41
N ILE A 75 -16.50 5.04 -2.41
CA ILE A 75 -15.43 5.83 -3.01
C ILE A 75 -15.95 6.36 -4.37
N PRO A 76 -16.28 7.66 -4.50
CA PRO A 76 -16.65 8.26 -5.78
C PRO A 76 -15.43 8.45 -6.67
N GLN A 77 -15.63 8.78 -7.96
CA GLN A 77 -14.49 9.13 -8.81
C GLN A 77 -13.70 10.32 -8.24
N GLY A 78 -12.37 10.23 -8.33
CA GLY A 78 -11.50 11.32 -7.91
C GLY A 78 -11.60 12.54 -8.82
N TRP A 79 -11.28 13.70 -8.26
CA TRP A 79 -11.20 14.94 -9.03
C TRP A 79 -9.78 15.21 -9.49
N GLN A 80 -9.63 15.50 -10.78
CA GLN A 80 -8.35 15.98 -11.31
C GLN A 80 -8.02 17.36 -10.74
N TRP A 81 -6.76 17.53 -10.36
CA TRP A 81 -6.27 18.79 -9.82
C TRP A 81 -5.93 19.80 -10.91
N VAL A 82 -5.96 21.07 -10.53
CA VAL A 82 -5.60 22.17 -11.44
C VAL A 82 -4.08 22.34 -11.51
N ASP A 83 -3.37 22.15 -10.38
CA ASP A 83 -1.90 22.09 -10.32
C ASP A 83 -1.48 20.78 -9.62
N PRO A 84 -1.21 19.68 -10.34
CA PRO A 84 -0.96 18.41 -9.70
C PRO A 84 0.26 18.42 -8.76
N GLN A 85 1.31 19.14 -9.12
CA GLN A 85 2.59 19.08 -8.40
C GLN A 85 2.50 19.71 -7.00
N LYS A 86 1.90 20.91 -6.89
CA LYS A 86 1.75 21.59 -5.60
C LYS A 86 0.82 20.81 -4.69
N GLU A 87 -0.28 20.32 -5.23
CA GLU A 87 -1.29 19.57 -4.50
C GLU A 87 -0.72 18.21 -4.01
N PHE A 88 0.11 17.50 -4.79
CA PHE A 88 0.78 16.27 -4.34
C PHE A 88 1.77 16.53 -3.20
N ASN A 89 2.56 17.60 -3.30
CA ASN A 89 3.49 17.99 -2.26
C ASN A 89 2.77 18.35 -0.95
N ALA A 90 1.62 19.01 -1.05
CA ALA A 90 0.77 19.32 0.10
C ALA A 90 0.21 18.04 0.74
N MET A 91 -0.29 17.08 -0.06
CA MET A 91 -0.73 15.79 0.47
C MET A 91 0.38 15.00 1.14
N LEU A 92 1.56 14.91 0.53
CA LEU A 92 2.72 14.23 1.13
C LEU A 92 3.07 14.86 2.49
N THR A 93 3.02 16.19 2.57
CA THR A 93 3.25 16.92 3.82
C THR A 93 2.16 16.61 4.85
N ALA A 94 0.88 16.60 4.45
CA ALA A 94 -0.24 16.26 5.33
C ALA A 94 -0.15 14.82 5.85
N ILE A 95 0.28 13.87 5.01
CA ILE A 95 0.50 12.48 5.41
C ILE A 95 1.63 12.38 6.43
N ARG A 96 2.75 13.04 6.16
CA ARG A 96 3.89 13.08 7.10
C ARG A 96 3.54 13.77 8.42
N ALA A 97 2.65 14.76 8.38
CA ALA A 97 2.13 15.45 9.57
C ALA A 97 1.06 14.64 10.32
N GLY A 98 0.62 13.48 9.80
CA GLY A 98 -0.42 12.66 10.41
C GLY A 98 -1.85 13.22 10.27
N LEU A 99 -2.04 14.23 9.41
CA LEU A 99 -3.35 14.84 9.14
C LEU A 99 -4.14 14.08 8.07
N LEU A 100 -3.45 13.29 7.25
CA LEU A 100 -4.04 12.52 6.17
C LEU A 100 -3.44 11.11 6.16
N SER A 101 -4.27 10.07 6.02
CA SER A 101 -3.74 8.71 5.84
C SER A 101 -3.41 8.47 4.36
N ARG A 102 -2.47 7.56 4.10
CA ARG A 102 -2.20 7.12 2.73
C ARG A 102 -3.47 6.56 2.07
N SER A 103 -4.24 5.76 2.80
CA SER A 103 -5.46 5.15 2.27
C SER A 103 -6.49 6.20 1.89
N GLU A 104 -6.63 7.26 2.68
CA GLU A 104 -7.55 8.36 2.35
C GLU A 104 -7.06 9.17 1.15
N ALA A 105 -5.75 9.38 1.03
CA ALA A 105 -5.18 10.01 -0.16
C ALA A 105 -5.47 9.18 -1.42
N VAL A 106 -5.31 7.85 -1.39
CA VAL A 106 -5.63 6.96 -2.52
C VAL A 106 -7.14 6.97 -2.83
N SER A 107 -8.00 6.89 -1.80
CA SER A 107 -9.45 6.98 -1.99
C SER A 107 -9.91 8.32 -2.55
N SER A 108 -9.20 9.42 -2.30
CA SER A 108 -9.52 10.72 -2.91
C SER A 108 -9.37 10.73 -4.44
N PHE A 109 -8.61 9.79 -5.00
CA PHE A 109 -8.48 9.58 -6.44
C PHE A 109 -9.50 8.59 -7.01
N GLY A 110 -10.36 8.00 -6.18
CA GLY A 110 -11.36 7.04 -6.61
C GLY A 110 -10.93 5.58 -6.50
N TYR A 111 -9.77 5.30 -5.91
CA TYR A 111 -9.21 3.95 -5.83
C TYR A 111 -9.27 3.37 -4.41
N ASP A 112 -9.34 2.04 -4.32
CA ASP A 112 -9.14 1.35 -3.05
C ASP A 112 -7.64 1.24 -2.75
N ALA A 113 -7.26 1.57 -1.52
CA ALA A 113 -5.89 1.46 -1.07
C ALA A 113 -5.40 0.01 -1.06
N GLU A 114 -6.27 -0.94 -0.74
CA GLU A 114 -5.91 -2.36 -0.73
C GLU A 114 -5.64 -2.90 -2.14
N ASP A 115 -6.40 -2.45 -3.14
CA ASP A 115 -6.14 -2.75 -4.55
C ASP A 115 -4.79 -2.19 -4.98
N VAL A 116 -4.54 -0.91 -4.69
CA VAL A 116 -3.28 -0.24 -5.05
C VAL A 116 -2.09 -0.92 -4.38
N ASP A 117 -2.20 -1.30 -3.11
CA ASP A 117 -1.10 -1.99 -2.41
C ASP A 117 -0.85 -3.40 -3.00
N ARG A 118 -1.92 -4.11 -3.43
CA ARG A 118 -1.79 -5.38 -4.17
C ARG A 118 -1.11 -5.21 -5.53
N GLU A 119 -1.46 -4.15 -6.26
CA GLU A 119 -0.83 -3.81 -7.54
C GLU A 119 0.65 -3.49 -7.35
N ILE A 120 1.00 -2.59 -6.43
CA ILE A 120 2.39 -2.26 -6.11
C ILE A 120 3.19 -3.52 -5.76
N ALA A 121 2.63 -4.40 -4.92
CA ALA A 121 3.29 -5.66 -4.58
C ALA A 121 3.49 -6.58 -5.79
N ALA A 122 2.52 -6.64 -6.71
CA ALA A 122 2.62 -7.40 -7.94
C ALA A 122 3.65 -6.79 -8.91
N ASP A 123 3.69 -5.47 -9.00
CA ASP A 123 4.59 -4.71 -9.87
C ASP A 123 6.04 -4.90 -9.43
N ASN A 124 6.30 -4.79 -8.12
CA ASN A 124 7.60 -5.07 -7.52
C ASN A 124 8.06 -6.50 -7.82
N ARG A 125 7.20 -7.51 -7.68
CA ARG A 125 7.55 -8.89 -8.04
C ARG A 125 7.89 -9.04 -9.52
N ARG A 126 7.17 -8.35 -10.41
CA ARG A 126 7.45 -8.37 -11.85
C ARG A 126 8.75 -7.65 -12.19
N ALA A 127 9.02 -6.51 -11.56
CA ALA A 127 10.27 -5.77 -11.72
C ALA A 127 11.47 -6.65 -11.30
N ASP A 128 11.37 -7.29 -10.14
CA ASP A 128 12.39 -8.20 -9.61
C ASP A 128 12.63 -9.39 -10.58
N ALA A 129 11.56 -9.97 -11.15
CA ALA A 129 11.65 -11.07 -12.10
C ALA A 129 12.26 -10.67 -13.46
N LEU A 130 12.04 -9.42 -13.89
CA LEU A 130 12.54 -8.89 -15.16
C LEU A 130 13.90 -8.19 -15.02
N GLY A 131 14.43 -8.05 -13.80
CA GLY A 131 15.66 -7.32 -13.53
C GLY A 131 15.53 -5.81 -13.77
N LEU A 132 14.31 -5.25 -13.68
CA LEU A 132 14.06 -3.82 -13.86
C LEU A 132 14.26 -3.08 -12.54
N VAL A 133 15.00 -1.98 -12.58
CA VAL A 133 15.24 -1.11 -11.41
C VAL A 133 14.62 0.26 -11.72
N PHE A 134 13.69 0.69 -10.87
CA PHE A 134 13.01 1.97 -10.99
C PHE A 134 13.40 2.89 -9.83
N ASP A 135 13.58 4.18 -10.11
CA ASP A 135 13.84 5.20 -9.08
C ASP A 135 12.67 5.39 -8.10
N SER A 136 11.49 4.88 -8.44
CA SER A 136 10.32 4.89 -7.56
C SER A 136 10.38 3.83 -6.46
N ASP A 137 11.34 2.90 -6.52
CA ASP A 137 11.49 1.81 -5.57
C ASP A 137 12.62 2.06 -4.57
N PRO A 138 12.31 2.50 -3.34
CA PRO A 138 13.32 2.78 -2.32
C PRO A 138 14.05 1.52 -1.84
N ARG A 139 13.63 0.30 -2.24
CA ARG A 139 14.37 -0.95 -1.95
C ARG A 139 15.72 -1.00 -2.67
N HIS A 140 15.86 -0.27 -3.77
CA HIS A 140 17.06 -0.25 -4.60
C HIS A 140 17.81 1.09 -4.58
N ASP A 141 17.29 2.09 -3.88
CA ASP A 141 17.96 3.38 -3.67
C ASP A 141 19.23 3.20 -2.81
N LYS A 142 20.38 3.19 -3.49
CA LYS A 142 21.70 3.15 -2.84
C LYS A 142 22.13 4.49 -2.22
N THR A 143 21.23 5.47 -2.16
CA THR A 143 21.56 6.85 -1.77
C THR A 143 20.65 7.39 -0.67
N ALA A 144 20.57 6.69 0.47
CA ALA A 144 20.24 7.33 1.75
C ALA A 144 20.73 6.45 2.91
N GLY A 145 21.95 6.71 3.37
CA GLY A 145 22.43 6.20 4.66
C GLY A 145 21.51 6.67 5.79
N GLY A 146 20.74 5.75 6.38
CA GLY A 146 19.81 6.07 7.47
C GLY A 146 19.21 4.80 8.07
N ARG A 147 19.92 4.23 9.05
CA ARG A 147 19.54 3.16 9.98
C ARG A 147 18.05 2.76 9.98
N PHE A 148 17.70 1.70 9.26
CA PHE A 148 16.53 0.89 9.59
C PHE A 148 16.99 -0.40 10.26
N ALA A 149 16.40 -0.68 11.41
CA ALA A 149 16.80 -1.71 12.36
C ALA A 149 16.85 -3.11 11.73
N GLN A 150 17.95 -3.82 11.97
CA GLN A 150 18.07 -5.23 11.62
C GLN A 150 17.06 -6.06 12.43
N PRO A 151 16.33 -7.01 11.82
CA PRO A 151 15.53 -7.96 12.57
C PRO A 151 16.45 -8.87 13.39
N LYS A 152 16.18 -8.95 14.70
CA LYS A 152 16.91 -9.79 15.67
C LYS A 152 16.90 -11.25 15.20
N ALA A 153 18.05 -11.77 14.80
CA ALA A 153 18.22 -13.19 14.49
C ALA A 153 17.91 -14.04 15.73
N ALA A 154 16.90 -14.89 15.63
CA ALA A 154 16.60 -15.89 16.65
C ALA A 154 17.70 -16.96 16.66
N ARG A 155 18.60 -16.82 17.64
CA ARG A 155 19.46 -17.81 18.32
C ARG A 155 19.48 -19.21 17.69
N ARG A 156 20.53 -19.52 16.92
CA ARG A 156 20.92 -20.91 16.61
C ARG A 156 21.29 -21.62 17.93
N ALA A 157 20.61 -22.72 18.22
CA ALA A 157 20.98 -23.62 19.31
C ALA A 157 22.36 -24.24 19.01
N SER A 158 23.30 -24.06 19.93
CA SER A 158 24.62 -24.68 19.91
C SER A 158 24.49 -26.19 20.01
N HIS A 159 25.07 -26.89 19.04
CA HIS A 159 25.23 -28.34 19.06
C HIS A 159 26.30 -28.70 20.11
N ARG A 160 25.98 -29.73 20.90
CA ARG A 160 26.60 -30.14 22.16
C ARG A 160 28.12 -30.37 22.10
N ASP A 161 28.79 -29.89 23.14
CA ASP A 161 30.10 -30.38 23.59
C ASP A 161 29.99 -31.85 24.03
N VAL A 162 30.81 -32.72 23.44
CA VAL A 162 31.16 -34.03 24.02
C VAL A 162 32.62 -33.96 24.43
N ALA A 163 32.82 -34.13 25.73
CA ALA A 163 34.09 -34.01 26.42
C ALA A 163 35.06 -35.16 26.11
N SER A 164 36.33 -34.76 25.96
CA SER A 164 37.58 -35.40 26.41
C SER A 164 37.69 -36.93 26.41
N ASP A 165 38.65 -37.46 25.63
CA ASP A 165 39.56 -38.46 26.19
C ASP A 165 40.97 -38.44 25.56
N ARG A 166 41.96 -38.28 26.45
CA ARG A 166 43.35 -38.81 26.47
C ARG A 166 44.38 -38.54 25.35
N ASN A 167 45.35 -37.71 25.79
CA ASN A 167 46.83 -37.90 25.82
C ASN A 167 47.72 -37.52 24.60
N PRO A 168 48.84 -36.76 24.80
CA PRO A 168 49.84 -36.38 23.77
C PRO A 168 51.12 -37.27 23.92
N PRO A 169 52.35 -36.96 23.43
CA PRO A 169 52.87 -35.95 22.47
C PRO A 169 53.86 -36.54 21.41
N ALA A 170 54.28 -35.73 20.42
CA ALA A 170 55.64 -35.67 19.80
C ALA A 170 55.57 -34.85 18.49
N ALA A 171 56.03 -33.60 18.43
CA ALA A 171 57.42 -33.13 18.24
C ALA A 171 57.79 -32.91 16.77
N ALA A 172 58.16 -31.64 16.46
CA ALA A 172 58.96 -31.15 15.32
C ALA A 172 58.38 -31.36 13.91
N SER A 173 58.44 -30.44 12.93
CA SER A 173 59.13 -29.17 12.73
C SER A 173 58.63 -28.63 11.37
N ASP A 174 58.35 -27.34 11.26
CA ASP A 174 58.37 -26.62 9.96
C ASP A 174 59.80 -26.64 9.38
N PRO A 175 60.04 -26.48 8.05
CA PRO A 175 59.40 -25.46 7.21
C PRO A 175 59.10 -25.82 5.73
N ALA A 176 58.31 -24.95 5.10
CA ALA A 176 58.09 -24.82 3.64
C ALA A 176 59.33 -24.25 2.89
N PRO A 177 59.22 -23.88 1.59
CA PRO A 177 59.01 -24.63 0.34
C PRO A 177 60.26 -24.45 -0.60
N PRO A 178 60.33 -24.78 -1.92
CA PRO A 178 59.64 -24.04 -3.00
C PRO A 178 59.28 -24.84 -4.29
N GLN A 179 58.34 -24.26 -5.05
CA GLN A 179 58.23 -24.16 -6.52
C GLN A 179 58.59 -25.35 -7.43
N ASP A 180 57.64 -25.75 -8.28
CA ASP A 180 57.84 -25.64 -9.72
C ASP A 180 56.54 -25.71 -10.53
N ILE A 181 56.51 -24.87 -11.55
CA ILE A 181 55.55 -24.74 -12.63
C ILE A 181 55.87 -25.83 -13.66
N GLN A 182 54.88 -26.58 -14.17
CA GLN A 182 54.72 -26.91 -15.60
C GLN A 182 53.52 -27.88 -15.84
N ASP A 183 52.64 -27.41 -16.72
CA ASP A 183 51.96 -28.13 -17.80
C ASP A 183 51.18 -29.43 -17.50
N LEU A 184 49.84 -29.30 -17.45
CA LEU A 184 48.90 -29.83 -18.45
C LEU A 184 47.49 -29.25 -18.24
#